data_AF-A0A822GQI0-F1
#
_entry.id   AF-A0A822GQI0-F1
#
_cell.length_a   1.000
_cell.length_b   1.000
_cell.length_c   1.000
_cell.angle_alpha   90.00
_cell.angle_beta   90.00
_cell.angle_gamma   90.00
#
_symmetry.space_group_name_H-M   'P 1'
#
loop_
_entity.id
_entity.type
_entity.pdbx_description
1 polymer ?
#
loop_
_entity_poly.entity_id
_entity_poly.type
_entity_poly.pdbx_seq_one_letter_code
_entity_poly.pdbx_strand_id
1 'polypeptide(L)'
;YLDASIENNNGQLKTTIYHKSAWEPHILPYESDHPRHVHVNIIYTMLVRAAGICSTVENFDIERLSAEMLLIVNDYPPKFIQQHIKNFFIQHDAMNVYQIYLHYTFENGPLLDFKKEYRQIWQKFYVYPGSRLKNTRLILGTILNRTLQSLFIHKKPKRDMLTLMQPSTEAARRSINEKPPQQ
;
A
#
# COMPACT_ATOMS: atom_id res chain seq x y z
N TYR A 1 33.75 -17.01 4.14
CA TYR A 1 32.87 -17.26 2.99
C TYR A 1 31.86 -16.13 2.98
N LEU A 2 31.61 -15.47 1.84
CA LEU A 2 30.77 -14.28 1.77
C LEU A 2 29.31 -14.61 2.12
N ASP A 3 28.77 -13.95 3.14
CA ASP A 3 27.37 -14.03 3.58
C ASP A 3 26.40 -13.26 2.67
N ALA A 4 26.92 -12.63 1.61
CA ALA A 4 26.19 -11.73 0.73
C ALA A 4 26.35 -12.13 -0.74
N SER A 5 25.25 -12.12 -1.48
CA SER A 5 25.23 -12.10 -2.94
C SER A 5 25.21 -10.65 -3.42
N ILE A 6 26.03 -10.34 -4.43
CA ILE A 6 26.21 -8.98 -4.95
C ILE A 6 25.90 -9.00 -6.44
N GLU A 7 24.96 -8.17 -6.85
CA GLU A 7 24.57 -7.99 -8.25
C GLU A 7 24.77 -6.53 -8.65
N ASN A 8 25.32 -6.29 -9.84
CA ASN A 8 25.45 -4.94 -10.38
C ASN A 8 24.26 -4.64 -11.30
N ASN A 9 23.36 -3.77 -10.85
CA ASN A 9 22.23 -3.30 -11.64
C ASN A 9 22.51 -1.87 -12.11
N ASN A 10 22.93 -1.73 -13.38
CA ASN A 10 23.18 -0.43 -14.04
C ASN A 10 24.15 0.49 -13.26
N GLY A 11 25.19 -0.07 -12.67
CA GLY A 11 26.19 0.68 -11.89
C GLY A 11 25.84 0.83 -10.41
N GLN A 12 24.70 0.30 -9.96
CA GLN A 12 24.35 0.22 -8.53
C GLN A 12 24.55 -1.21 -8.03
N LEU A 13 25.35 -1.35 -6.97
CA LEU A 13 25.53 -2.62 -6.29
C LEU A 13 24.29 -2.93 -5.45
N LYS A 14 23.57 -3.97 -5.83
CA LYS A 14 22.49 -4.56 -5.07
C LYS A 14 23.04 -5.73 -4.27
N THR A 15 22.76 -5.76 -2.97
CA THR A 15 23.24 -6.81 -2.07
C THR A 15 22.04 -7.53 -1.44
N THR A 16 22.16 -8.85 -1.37
CA THR A 16 21.19 -9.77 -0.74
C THR A 16 21.93 -10.80 0.09
N ILE A 17 21.25 -11.51 0.99
CA ILE A 17 21.87 -12.61 1.71
C ILE A 17 22.08 -13.79 0.77
N TYR A 18 23.27 -14.36 0.83
CA TYR A 18 23.60 -15.57 0.07
C TYR A 18 23.03 -16.80 0.78
N HIS A 19 22.13 -17.50 0.10
CA HIS A 19 21.60 -18.80 0.52
C HIS A 19 22.21 -19.90 -0.35
N LYS A 20 22.93 -20.84 0.28
CA LYS A 20 23.49 -21.99 -0.45
C LYS A 20 22.33 -22.91 -0.86
N SER A 21 22.29 -23.36 -2.10
CA SER A 21 21.23 -24.25 -2.61
C SER A 21 21.11 -25.59 -1.86
N ALA A 22 22.20 -26.04 -1.24
CA ALA A 22 22.25 -27.23 -0.39
C ALA A 22 22.09 -26.92 1.11
N TRP A 23 21.60 -25.72 1.46
CA TRP A 23 21.38 -25.34 2.84
C TRP A 23 20.15 -26.07 3.39
N GLU A 24 20.36 -26.88 4.42
CA GLU A 24 19.26 -27.46 5.18
C GLU A 24 18.67 -26.39 6.11
N PRO A 25 17.33 -26.25 6.18
CA PRO A 25 16.66 -25.26 6.99
C PRO A 25 16.64 -25.66 8.47
N HIS A 26 17.76 -26.14 9.00
CA HIS A 26 17.88 -26.58 10.39
C HIS A 26 18.65 -25.53 11.18
N ILE A 27 17.89 -24.76 11.94
CA ILE A 27 18.40 -23.97 13.06
C ILE A 27 18.10 -24.74 14.34
N LEU A 28 18.48 -24.18 15.49
CA LEU A 28 18.15 -24.77 16.77
C LEU A 28 16.61 -24.84 16.95
N PRO A 29 16.00 -26.04 17.11
CA PRO A 29 14.57 -26.18 17.33
C PRO A 29 14.12 -25.52 18.63
N TYR A 30 12.89 -25.00 18.65
CA TYR A 30 12.37 -24.27 19.82
C TYR A 30 12.24 -25.14 21.08
N GLU A 31 11.92 -26.42 20.92
CA GLU A 31 11.77 -27.39 22.02
C GLU A 31 13.11 -27.91 22.57
N SER A 32 14.24 -27.46 22.02
CA SER A 32 15.55 -27.85 22.55
C SER A 32 15.77 -27.29 23.96
N ASP A 33 16.54 -28.00 24.79
CA ASP A 33 16.85 -27.61 26.17
C ASP A 33 17.91 -26.50 26.25
N HIS A 34 17.65 -25.39 25.55
CA HIS A 34 18.50 -24.21 25.55
C HIS A 34 17.80 -23.05 26.26
N PRO A 35 18.57 -22.15 26.88
CA PRO A 35 17.99 -20.96 27.50
C PRO A 35 17.19 -20.12 26.50
N ARG A 36 16.06 -19.57 26.93
CA ARG A 36 15.20 -18.70 26.10
C ARG A 36 15.96 -17.59 25.37
N HIS A 37 16.99 -17.01 26.00
CA HIS A 37 17.77 -15.94 25.37
C HIS A 37 18.47 -16.39 24.08
N VAL A 38 18.83 -17.68 23.94
CA VAL A 38 19.42 -18.25 22.72
C VAL A 38 18.42 -18.19 21.58
N HIS A 39 17.19 -18.65 21.82
CA HIS A 39 16.09 -18.59 20.86
C HIS A 39 15.75 -17.15 20.43
N VAL A 40 15.73 -16.23 21.38
CA VAL A 40 15.56 -14.79 21.08
C VAL A 40 16.70 -14.27 20.21
N ASN A 41 17.94 -14.64 20.54
CA ASN A 41 19.12 -14.17 19.82
C ASN A 41 19.19 -14.72 18.39
N ILE A 42 18.67 -15.91 18.12
CA ILE A 42 18.56 -16.43 16.75
C ILE A 42 17.70 -15.48 15.91
N ILE A 43 16.50 -15.11 16.37
CA ILE A 43 15.63 -14.18 15.65
C ILE A 43 16.32 -12.83 15.47
N TYR A 44 16.92 -12.29 16.53
CA TYR A 44 17.60 -11.00 16.49
C TYR A 44 18.77 -10.98 15.49
N THR A 45 19.63 -11.99 15.53
CA THR A 45 20.82 -12.07 14.66
C THR A 45 20.45 -12.23 13.19
N MET A 46 19.39 -13.00 12.88
CA MET A 46 18.86 -13.10 11.51
C MET A 46 18.41 -11.73 10.98
N LEU A 47 17.67 -10.96 11.78
CA LEU A 47 17.18 -9.63 11.37
C LEU A 47 18.29 -8.59 11.26
N VAL A 48 19.24 -8.55 12.21
CA VAL A 48 20.41 -7.66 12.14
C VAL A 48 21.24 -7.97 10.90
N ARG A 49 21.48 -9.26 10.61
CA ARG A 49 22.22 -9.70 9.42
C ARG A 49 21.50 -9.27 8.15
N ALA A 50 20.19 -9.45 8.07
CA ALA A 50 19.38 -8.99 6.94
C ALA A 50 19.48 -7.47 6.75
N ALA A 51 19.33 -6.69 7.82
CA ALA A 51 19.41 -5.24 7.76
C ALA A 51 20.81 -4.72 7.37
N GLY A 52 21.86 -5.43 7.78
CA GLY A 52 23.24 -5.06 7.46
C GLY A 52 23.68 -5.45 6.04
N ILE A 53 23.11 -6.51 5.46
CA ILE A 53 23.50 -7.03 4.15
C ILE A 53 22.60 -6.53 3.03
N CYS A 54 21.29 -6.45 3.24
CA CYS A 54 20.36 -6.09 2.17
C CYS A 54 20.45 -4.61 1.81
N SER A 55 20.68 -4.31 0.53
CA SER A 55 20.79 -2.91 0.06
C SER A 55 19.44 -2.20 -0.07
N THR A 56 18.34 -2.94 -0.20
CA THR A 56 16.99 -2.39 -0.37
C THR A 56 16.02 -2.95 0.67
N VAL A 57 14.97 -2.18 0.97
CA VAL A 57 13.94 -2.57 1.94
C VAL A 57 13.18 -3.81 1.47
N GLU A 58 12.94 -3.93 0.16
CA GLU A 58 12.25 -5.08 -0.43
C GLU A 58 13.07 -6.37 -0.23
N ASN A 59 14.38 -6.31 -0.44
CA ASN A 59 15.27 -7.45 -0.20
C ASN A 59 15.30 -7.83 1.30
N PHE A 60 15.32 -6.83 2.18
CA PHE A 60 15.21 -7.06 3.62
C PHE A 60 13.89 -7.75 3.99
N ASP A 61 12.77 -7.30 3.42
CA ASP A 61 11.45 -7.90 3.69
C ASP A 61 11.35 -9.34 3.18
N ILE A 62 11.93 -9.64 2.01
CA ILE A 62 12.04 -11.01 1.50
C ILE A 62 12.83 -11.88 2.49
N GLU A 63 13.99 -11.41 2.95
CA GLU A 63 14.78 -12.16 3.92
C GLU A 63 14.05 -12.34 5.26
N ARG A 64 13.38 -11.30 5.74
CA ARG A 64 12.58 -11.35 6.96
C ARG A 64 11.49 -12.43 6.87
N LEU A 65 10.81 -12.53 5.73
CA LEU A 65 9.81 -13.56 5.48
C LEU A 65 10.44 -14.97 5.43
N SER A 66 11.60 -15.11 4.77
CA SER A 66 12.36 -16.36 4.77
C SER A 66 12.77 -16.79 6.17
N ALA A 67 13.21 -15.84 7.01
CA ALA A 67 13.57 -16.09 8.40
C ALA A 67 12.37 -16.52 9.25
N GLU A 68 11.22 -15.88 9.05
CA GLU A 68 9.96 -16.25 9.71
C GLU A 68 9.53 -17.68 9.34
N MET A 69 9.63 -18.05 8.05
CA MET A 69 9.36 -19.41 7.59
C MET A 69 10.32 -20.43 8.19
N LEU A 70 11.62 -20.12 8.24
CA LEU A 70 12.62 -20.97 8.87
C LEU A 70 12.29 -21.25 10.35
N LEU A 71 11.92 -20.21 11.10
CA LEU A 71 11.55 -20.35 12.52
C LEU A 71 10.32 -21.23 12.69
N ILE A 72 9.29 -21.07 11.85
CA ILE A 72 8.07 -21.91 11.88
C ILE A 72 8.41 -23.38 11.62
N VAL A 73 9.27 -23.66 10.63
CA VAL A 73 9.71 -25.03 10.32
C VAL A 73 10.51 -25.66 11.46
N ASN A 74 11.12 -24.85 12.34
CA ASN A 74 11.86 -25.30 13.51
C ASN A 74 11.04 -25.16 14.82
N ASP A 75 9.71 -25.23 14.69
CA ASP A 75 8.73 -25.29 15.79
C ASP A 75 8.66 -24.04 16.69
N TYR A 76 9.13 -22.87 16.23
CA TYR A 76 8.99 -21.65 17.01
C TYR A 76 7.52 -21.19 17.05
N PRO A 77 6.96 -20.85 18.23
CA PRO A 77 5.59 -20.39 18.34
C PRO A 77 5.36 -19.08 17.56
N PRO A 78 4.32 -18.97 16.71
CA PRO A 78 4.08 -17.77 15.92
C PRO A 78 4.00 -16.47 16.74
N LYS A 79 3.38 -16.53 17.93
CA LYS A 79 3.31 -15.38 18.85
C LYS A 79 4.68 -14.95 19.36
N PHE A 80 5.57 -15.92 19.62
CA PHE A 80 6.95 -15.65 20.04
C PHE A 80 7.72 -14.95 18.91
N ILE A 81 7.62 -15.48 17.69
CA ILE A 81 8.26 -14.90 16.50
C ILE A 81 7.78 -13.46 16.29
N GLN A 82 6.46 -13.24 16.21
CA GLN A 82 5.87 -11.93 15.98
C GLN A 82 6.26 -10.91 17.04
N GLN A 83 6.27 -11.31 18.31
CA GLN A 83 6.66 -10.43 19.41
C GLN A 83 8.12 -10.00 19.29
N HIS A 84 9.03 -10.91 18.94
CA HIS A 84 10.45 -10.58 18.83
C HIS A 84 10.80 -9.78 17.57
N ILE A 85 10.14 -10.06 16.43
CA ILE A 85 10.23 -9.21 15.24
C ILE A 85 9.72 -7.79 15.55
N LYS A 86 8.56 -7.68 16.21
CA LYS A 86 8.01 -6.39 16.65
C LYS A 86 9.00 -5.64 17.55
N ASN A 87 9.59 -6.32 18.53
CA ASN A 87 10.57 -5.71 19.42
C ASN A 87 11.80 -5.22 18.66
N PHE A 88 12.32 -5.98 17.69
CA PHE A 88 13.43 -5.57 16.83
C PHE A 88 13.14 -4.23 16.13
N PHE A 89 11.99 -4.11 15.47
CA PHE A 89 11.62 -2.86 14.79
C PHE A 89 11.43 -1.68 15.75
N ILE A 90 10.90 -1.92 16.96
CA ILE A 90 10.77 -0.88 17.99
C ILE A 90 12.16 -0.41 18.44
N GLN A 91 13.08 -1.35 18.71
CA GLN A 91 14.43 -1.04 19.20
C GLN A 91 15.27 -0.26 18.19
N HIS A 92 15.04 -0.48 16.90
CA HIS A 92 15.78 0.18 15.82
C HIS A 92 15.03 1.38 15.21
N ASP A 93 13.96 1.87 15.85
CA ASP A 93 13.11 2.97 15.34
C ASP A 93 12.63 2.74 13.88
N ALA A 94 12.55 1.47 13.47
CA ALA A 94 12.17 1.02 12.14
C ALA A 94 10.71 0.54 12.10
N MET A 95 9.94 0.82 13.16
CA MET A 95 8.52 0.52 13.20
C MET A 95 7.79 1.17 12.03
N ASN A 96 7.00 0.33 11.37
CA ASN A 96 6.13 0.64 10.24
C ASN A 96 5.61 2.07 10.34
N VAL A 97 5.90 2.86 9.32
CA VAL A 97 5.46 4.25 9.23
C VAL A 97 3.95 4.26 9.47
N TYR A 98 3.49 4.72 10.64
CA TYR A 98 2.06 4.75 10.93
C TYR A 98 1.38 5.57 9.82
N GLN A 99 0.45 4.98 9.07
CA GLN A 99 -0.26 5.71 8.02
C GLN A 99 -1.55 6.27 8.60
N ILE A 100 -1.62 7.59 8.72
CA ILE A 100 -2.89 8.27 9.07
C ILE A 100 -3.56 8.65 7.75
N TYR A 101 -4.71 8.04 7.46
CA TYR A 101 -5.55 8.40 6.32
C TYR A 101 -6.50 9.52 6.72
N LEU A 102 -6.32 10.69 6.10
CA LEU A 102 -7.23 11.82 6.23
C LEU A 102 -8.13 11.85 5.00
N HIS A 103 -9.38 11.45 5.21
CA HIS A 103 -10.38 11.43 4.18
C HIS A 103 -11.11 12.78 4.10
N TYR A 104 -11.21 13.37 2.91
CA TYR A 104 -12.00 14.58 2.68
C TYR A 104 -12.98 14.41 1.51
N THR A 105 -14.14 15.05 1.61
CA THR A 105 -15.16 15.08 0.55
C THR A 105 -14.98 16.35 -0.28
N PHE A 106 -14.98 16.22 -1.61
CA PHE A 106 -14.76 17.34 -2.52
C PHE A 106 -15.98 18.27 -2.64
N GLU A 107 -17.19 17.77 -2.34
CA GLU A 107 -18.44 18.45 -2.69
C GLU A 107 -18.90 19.50 -1.67
N ASN A 108 -18.45 19.44 -0.42
CA ASN A 108 -18.84 20.41 0.59
C ASN A 108 -17.63 21.30 0.92
N GLY A 109 -17.61 22.54 0.42
CA GLY A 109 -16.70 23.57 0.98
C GLY A 109 -17.05 23.80 2.46
N PRO A 110 -16.05 23.99 3.35
CA PRO A 110 -14.91 24.87 3.10
C PRO A 110 -13.54 24.21 3.34
N LEU A 111 -12.52 24.64 2.59
CA LEU A 111 -11.09 24.40 2.87
C LEU A 111 -10.66 24.72 4.32
N LEU A 112 -11.51 25.39 5.11
CA LEU A 112 -11.28 25.76 6.50
C LEU A 112 -11.28 24.56 7.46
N ASP A 113 -12.20 23.60 7.31
CA ASP A 113 -12.31 22.47 8.25
C ASP A 113 -11.15 21.49 8.06
N PHE A 114 -10.78 21.22 6.81
CA PHE A 114 -9.58 20.44 6.48
C PHE A 114 -8.31 21.06 7.06
N LYS A 115 -8.13 22.39 6.91
CA LYS A 115 -6.98 23.10 7.49
C LYS A 115 -6.94 22.98 9.00
N LYS A 116 -8.09 22.99 9.67
CA LYS A 116 -8.19 22.87 11.13
C LYS A 116 -7.83 21.46 11.60
N GLU A 117 -8.42 20.43 11.02
CA GLU A 117 -8.14 19.03 11.36
C GLU A 117 -6.68 18.66 11.08
N TYR A 118 -6.17 19.04 9.90
CA TYR A 118 -4.77 18.86 9.55
C TYR A 118 -3.86 19.57 10.55
N ARG A 119 -4.14 20.83 10.91
CA ARG A 119 -3.33 21.59 11.86
C ARG A 119 -3.35 20.96 13.26
N GLN A 120 -4.49 20.45 13.71
CA GLN A 120 -4.61 19.76 15.00
C GLN A 120 -3.75 18.48 15.02
N ILE A 121 -3.82 17.68 13.95
CA ILE A 121 -3.01 16.46 13.78
C ILE A 121 -1.52 16.83 13.68
N TRP A 122 -1.17 17.87 12.91
CA TRP A 122 0.19 18.34 12.75
C TRP A 122 0.82 18.80 14.07
N GLN A 123 0.10 19.64 14.83
CA GLN A 123 0.53 20.11 16.14
C GLN A 123 0.69 18.95 17.14
N LYS A 124 -0.25 18.00 17.13
CA LYS A 124 -0.24 16.87 18.06
C LYS A 124 0.88 15.88 17.77
N PHE A 125 1.21 15.63 16.50
CA PHE A 125 2.08 14.51 16.13
C PHE A 125 3.44 14.89 15.57
N TYR A 126 3.62 16.08 14.98
CA TYR A 126 4.86 16.47 14.31
C TYR A 126 5.61 17.63 14.97
N VAL A 127 4.92 18.55 15.66
CA VAL A 127 5.55 19.72 16.30
C VAL A 127 6.16 19.40 17.67
N TYR A 128 5.66 18.36 18.36
CA TYR A 128 6.12 18.02 19.71
C TYR A 128 7.45 17.22 19.70
N PRO A 129 8.55 17.76 20.26
CA PRO A 129 9.83 17.07 20.36
C PRO A 129 9.74 15.97 21.43
N GLY A 130 9.40 14.76 21.00
CA GLY A 130 9.10 13.60 21.86
C GLY A 130 7.87 12.79 21.41
N SER A 131 7.24 13.19 20.30
CA SER A 131 6.12 12.44 19.73
C SER A 131 6.56 11.02 19.34
N ARG A 132 5.89 10.01 19.90
CA ARG A 132 6.03 8.59 19.54
C ARG A 132 5.66 8.29 18.09
N LEU A 133 5.14 9.29 17.38
CA LEU A 133 4.59 9.21 16.03
C LEU A 133 5.45 9.99 15.02
N LYS A 134 6.73 10.25 15.34
CA LYS A 134 7.70 10.89 14.44
C LYS A 134 7.80 10.20 13.07
N ASN A 135 7.62 8.88 13.04
CA ASN A 135 7.65 8.08 11.81
C ASN A 135 6.27 7.90 11.18
N THR A 136 5.26 8.71 11.51
CA THR A 136 3.93 8.61 10.89
C THR A 136 3.92 9.31 9.55
N ARG A 137 3.32 8.70 8.52
CA ARG A 137 3.03 9.33 7.22
C ARG A 137 1.56 9.66 7.14
N LEU A 138 1.26 10.92 6.84
CA LEU A 138 -0.09 11.39 6.63
C LEU A 138 -0.44 11.23 5.14
N ILE A 139 -1.48 10.44 4.86
CA ILE A 139 -1.95 10.16 3.50
C ILE A 139 -3.33 10.80 3.33
N LEU A 140 -3.47 11.65 2.31
CA LEU A 140 -4.73 12.32 1.98
C LEU A 140 -5.52 11.47 0.99
N GLY A 141 -6.73 11.07 1.36
CA GLY A 141 -7.63 10.31 0.50
C GLY A 141 -8.89 11.12 0.19
N THR A 142 -9.35 11.09 -1.06
CA THR A 142 -10.67 11.64 -1.41
C THR A 142 -11.75 10.59 -1.18
N ILE A 143 -12.83 10.93 -0.47
CA ILE A 143 -14.06 10.15 -0.54
C ILE A 143 -14.85 10.66 -1.74
N LEU A 144 -14.94 9.86 -2.79
CA LEU A 144 -15.91 10.11 -3.85
C LEU A 144 -17.29 9.88 -3.26
N ASN A 145 -18.12 10.93 -3.18
CA ASN A 145 -19.53 10.74 -2.91
C ASN A 145 -20.11 9.83 -4.01
N ARG A 146 -21.01 8.91 -3.64
CA ARG A 146 -21.75 8.07 -4.60
C ARG A 146 -22.47 8.91 -5.68
N THR A 147 -22.70 10.19 -5.43
CA THR A 147 -23.38 11.15 -6.31
C THR A 147 -22.67 11.36 -7.64
N LEU A 148 -21.35 11.58 -7.68
CA LEU A 148 -20.61 11.73 -8.94
C LEU A 148 -20.63 10.44 -9.77
N GLN A 149 -20.44 9.28 -9.14
CA GLN A 149 -20.56 7.99 -9.82
C GLN A 149 -21.99 7.77 -10.32
N SER A 150 -23.01 8.17 -9.57
CA SER A 150 -24.42 8.10 -10.01
C SER A 150 -24.74 9.06 -11.16
N LEU A 151 -24.03 10.19 -11.27
CA LEU A 151 -24.14 11.15 -12.38
C LEU A 151 -23.44 10.64 -13.65
N PHE A 152 -22.37 9.86 -13.51
CA PHE A 152 -21.66 9.26 -14.64
C PHE A 152 -22.23 7.91 -15.09
N ILE A 153 -23.08 7.25 -14.29
CA ILE A 153 -23.85 6.05 -14.70
C ILE A 153 -25.17 6.49 -15.35
N HIS A 154 -25.12 7.25 -16.43
CA HIS A 154 -26.20 7.21 -17.40
C HIS A 154 -25.87 6.11 -18.40
N LYS A 155 -26.61 4.99 -18.35
CA LYS A 155 -26.65 4.04 -19.46
C LYS A 155 -26.87 4.85 -20.74
N LYS A 156 -26.03 4.64 -21.76
CA LYS A 156 -26.18 5.26 -23.07
C LYS A 156 -27.67 5.23 -23.45
N PRO A 157 -28.32 6.38 -23.72
CA PRO A 157 -29.74 6.40 -24.02
C PRO A 157 -30.03 5.42 -25.15
N LYS A 158 -31.15 4.69 -25.06
CA LYS A 158 -31.53 3.72 -26.11
C LYS A 158 -31.52 4.43 -27.45
N ARG A 159 -30.98 3.75 -28.48
CA ARG A 159 -30.75 4.31 -29.83
C ARG A 159 -32.00 4.99 -30.39
N ASP A 160 -33.17 4.45 -30.06
CA ASP A 160 -34.49 4.94 -30.44
C ASP A 160 -34.75 6.40 -30.01
N MET A 161 -34.20 6.85 -28.87
CA MET A 161 -34.27 8.24 -28.42
C MET A 161 -33.39 9.18 -29.25
N LEU A 162 -32.25 8.70 -29.78
CA LEU A 162 -31.36 9.50 -30.63
C LEU A 162 -31.91 9.64 -32.06
N THR A 163 -32.75 8.71 -32.48
CA THR A 163 -33.42 8.71 -33.80
C THR A 163 -34.78 9.43 -33.81
N LEU A 164 -35.30 9.84 -32.65
CA LEU A 164 -36.53 10.63 -32.54
C LEU A 164 -36.29 12.15 -32.61
N MET A 165 -35.09 12.60 -33.00
CA MET A 165 -34.95 13.95 -33.56
C MET A 165 -35.76 13.98 -34.85
N GLN A 166 -36.97 14.55 -34.76
CA GLN A 166 -37.85 14.79 -35.89
C GLN A 166 -37.03 15.33 -37.08
N PRO A 167 -37.26 14.84 -38.30
CA PRO A 167 -36.65 15.46 -39.47
C PRO A 167 -37.04 16.93 -39.47
N SER A 168 -36.01 17.78 -39.60
CA SER A 168 -36.14 19.22 -39.69
C SER A 168 -37.34 19.63 -40.54
N THR A 169 -38.01 20.68 -40.10
CA THR A 169 -39.18 21.35 -40.70
C THR A 169 -39.02 21.76 -42.19
N GLU A 170 -37.93 21.39 -42.86
CA GLU A 170 -37.72 21.57 -44.29
C GLU A 170 -38.33 20.45 -45.16
N ALA A 171 -38.43 19.21 -44.65
CA ALA A 171 -39.02 18.10 -45.41
C ALA A 171 -40.56 18.18 -45.49
N ALA A 172 -41.21 18.79 -44.49
CA ALA A 172 -42.66 19.02 -44.48
C ALA A 172 -43.12 20.23 -45.31
N ARG A 173 -42.20 21.11 -45.74
CA ARG A 173 -42.51 22.25 -46.62
C ARG A 173 -42.51 21.88 -48.11
N ARG A 174 -41.83 20.81 -48.53
CA ARG A 174 -41.77 20.37 -49.93
C ARG A 174 -42.98 19.55 -50.38
N SER A 175 -43.71 18.93 -49.45
CA SER A 175 -44.95 18.18 -49.76
C SER A 175 -46.21 19.05 -49.83
N ILE A 176 -46.11 20.37 -49.64
CA ILE A 176 -47.23 21.32 -49.74
C ILE A 176 -47.26 22.03 -51.12
N ASN A 177 -46.17 22.03 -51.88
CA ASN A 177 -46.06 22.75 -53.17
C ASN A 177 -46.19 21.90 -54.43
N GLU A 178 -46.53 20.61 -54.32
CA GLU A 178 -46.88 19.76 -55.47
C GLU A 178 -48.34 19.30 -55.37
N LYS A 179 -49.27 20.25 -55.49
CA LYS A 179 -50.64 19.98 -55.95
C LYS A 179 -50.76 20.48 -57.39
N PRO A 180 -51.06 19.62 -58.38
CA PRO A 180 -51.37 20.07 -59.72
C PRO A 180 -52.72 20.83 -59.73
N PRO A 181 -52.87 21.86 -60.57
CA PRO A 181 -54.16 22.52 -60.76
C PRO A 181 -55.18 21.52 -61.32
N GLN A 182 -56.29 21.35 -60.60
CA GLN A 182 -57.52 20.79 -61.15
C GLN A 182 -58.13 21.81 -62.13
N GLN A 183 -58.77 21.28 -63.16
CA GLN A 183 -59.44 21.99 -64.27
C GLN A 183 -60.27 23.19 -63.84
#